data_AF-X1F2Q8-F1
#
_entry.id   AF-X1F2Q8-F1
#
_cell.length_a   1.000
_cell.length_b   1.000
_cell.length_c   1.000
_cell.angle_alpha   90.00
_cell.angle_beta   90.00
_cell.angle_gamma   90.00
#
_symmetry.space_group_name_H-M   'P 1'
#
loop_
_entity.id
_entity.type
_entity.pdbx_description
1 polymer ?
#
loop_
_entity_poly.entity_id
_entity_poly.type
_entity_poly.pdbx_seq_one_letter_code
_entity_poly.pdbx_strand_id
1 'polypeptide(L)'
;NDFDENIIKYIKEKYRLMIGEKTAETLKIEIGTAMELEEELFTDIRGRDLVSGLPKSISVSSNEVLKAISSSLKTIIDGVKTVMEKIPPELAADIADKGIVLTGGGALLRNFDDLLTEVTAI
;
A
#
# COMPACT_ATOMS: atom_id res chain seq x y z
N ASN A 1 5.29 7.22 9.26
CA ASN A 1 4.66 5.92 8.95
C ASN A 1 5.06 5.56 7.54
N ASP A 2 5.65 4.38 7.32
CA ASP A 2 6.35 4.01 6.09
C ASP A 2 5.50 4.16 4.82
N PHE A 3 4.22 3.77 4.86
CA PHE A 3 3.32 3.95 3.71
C PHE A 3 3.13 5.43 3.35
N ASP A 4 2.88 6.27 4.35
CA ASP A 4 2.64 7.70 4.14
C ASP A 4 3.92 8.38 3.64
N GLU A 5 5.08 8.01 4.19
CA GLU A 5 6.39 8.49 3.76
C GLU A 5 6.72 8.10 2.32
N ASN A 6 6.41 6.86 1.94
CA ASN A 6 6.59 6.38 0.58
C ASN A 6 5.69 7.11 -0.42
N ILE A 7 4.42 7.37 -0.06
CA ILE A 7 3.49 8.17 -0.88
C ILE A 7 4.01 9.60 -1.04
N ILE A 8 4.44 10.26 0.04
CA ILE A 8 5.03 11.61 -0.02
C ILE A 8 6.23 11.62 -0.97
N LYS A 9 7.14 10.64 -0.83
CA LYS A 9 8.33 10.52 -1.66
C LYS A 9 7.97 10.35 -3.13
N TYR A 10 7.05 9.43 -3.45
CA TYR A 10 6.60 9.17 -4.81
C TYR A 10 6.02 10.43 -5.46
N ILE A 11 5.12 11.13 -4.76
CA ILE A 11 4.50 12.36 -5.27
C ILE A 11 5.54 13.47 -5.48
N LYS A 12 6.50 13.61 -4.55
CA LYS A 12 7.61 14.56 -4.67
C LYS A 12 8.49 14.28 -5.89
N GLU A 13 8.82 13.02 -6.14
CA GLU A 13 9.70 12.62 -7.24
C GLU A 13 8.99 12.72 -8.60
N LYS A 14 7.76 12.20 -8.71
CA LYS A 14 6.99 12.15 -9.96
C LYS A 14 6.41 13.51 -10.37
N TYR A 15 5.80 14.22 -9.43
CA TYR A 15 5.06 15.46 -9.72
C TYR A 15 5.78 16.74 -9.34
N ARG A 16 6.97 16.63 -8.72
CA ARG A 16 7.66 17.76 -8.08
C ARG A 16 6.74 18.52 -7.11
N LEU A 17 5.83 17.80 -6.46
CA LEU A 17 4.84 18.37 -5.54
C LEU A 17 5.15 17.95 -4.11
N MET A 18 5.21 18.92 -3.20
CA MET A 18 5.34 18.66 -1.77
C MET A 18 3.96 18.59 -1.12
N ILE A 19 3.68 17.46 -0.45
CA ILE A 19 2.48 17.22 0.35
C ILE A 19 2.87 16.85 1.79
N GLY A 20 1.93 17.02 2.72
CA GLY A 20 2.10 16.61 4.12
C GLY A 20 1.58 15.20 4.38
N GLU A 21 1.88 14.67 5.58
CA GLU A 21 1.45 13.33 6.02
C GLU A 21 -0.07 13.15 5.97
N LYS A 22 -0.85 14.14 6.40
CA LYS A 22 -2.31 14.06 6.36
C LYS A 22 -2.85 13.83 4.94
N THR A 23 -2.27 14.49 3.93
CA THR A 23 -2.66 14.32 2.53
C THR A 23 -2.27 12.93 2.01
N ALA A 24 -1.10 12.44 2.41
CA ALA A 24 -0.65 11.09 2.06
C ALA A 24 -1.52 10.00 2.70
N GLU A 25 -1.92 10.21 3.96
CA GLU A 25 -2.84 9.31 4.65
C GLU A 25 -4.23 9.31 4.00
N THR A 26 -4.74 10.46 3.58
CA THR A 26 -5.99 10.54 2.81
C THR A 26 -5.88 9.75 1.50
N LEU A 27 -4.80 9.90 0.74
CA LEU A 27 -4.56 9.08 -0.47
C LEU A 27 -4.59 7.58 -0.17
N LYS A 28 -3.89 7.17 0.88
CA LYS A 28 -3.82 5.77 1.32
C LYS A 28 -5.20 5.22 1.68
N ILE A 29 -6.03 5.99 2.38
CA ILE A 29 -7.36 5.55 2.84
C ILE A 29 -8.37 5.54 1.68
N GLU A 30 -8.37 6.55 0.82
CA GLU A 30 -9.39 6.70 -0.22
C GLU A 30 -9.16 5.77 -1.42
N ILE A 31 -7.91 5.68 -1.89
CA ILE A 31 -7.57 5.00 -3.15
C ILE A 31 -6.41 4.01 -3.03
N GLY A 32 -5.89 3.78 -1.82
CA GLY A 32 -4.81 2.81 -1.59
C GLY A 32 -5.25 1.38 -1.87
N THR A 33 -4.39 0.64 -2.58
CA THR A 33 -4.59 -0.76 -2.94
C THR A 33 -3.28 -1.53 -2.84
N ALA A 34 -3.37 -2.82 -2.53
CA ALA A 34 -2.26 -3.75 -2.46
C ALA A 34 -2.06 -4.52 -3.78
N MET A 35 -3.04 -4.46 -4.69
CA MET A 35 -2.97 -5.08 -6.03
C MET A 35 -3.39 -4.08 -7.11
N GLU A 36 -2.93 -4.32 -8.34
CA GLU A 36 -3.28 -3.49 -9.50
C GLU A 36 -4.78 -3.58 -9.79
N LEU A 37 -5.42 -2.44 -10.05
CA LEU A 37 -6.83 -2.38 -10.41
C LEU A 37 -6.96 -2.14 -11.92
N GLU A 38 -7.79 -2.93 -12.59
CA GLU A 38 -8.16 -2.71 -14.00
C GLU A 38 -8.91 -1.38 -14.16
N GLU A 39 -9.85 -1.12 -13.26
CA GLU A 39 -10.55 0.16 -13.13
C GLU A 39 -9.90 1.01 -12.03
N GLU A 40 -8.99 1.91 -12.44
CA GLU A 40 -8.27 2.78 -11.50
C GLU A 40 -9.21 3.76 -10.78
N LEU A 41 -8.99 3.93 -9.48
CA LEU A 41 -9.60 5.00 -8.68
C LEU A 41 -8.73 6.25 -8.75
N PHE A 42 -9.35 7.42 -8.70
CA PHE A 42 -8.64 8.70 -8.73
C PHE A 42 -9.10 9.58 -7.57
N THR A 43 -8.17 10.33 -6.99
CA THR A 43 -8.50 11.42 -6.06
C THR A 43 -7.57 12.61 -6.28
N ASP A 44 -8.09 13.80 -6.02
CA ASP A 44 -7.35 15.04 -6.22
C ASP A 44 -6.69 15.48 -4.92
N ILE A 45 -5.39 15.76 -4.99
CA ILE A 45 -4.62 16.30 -3.87
C ILE A 45 -4.07 17.67 -4.19
N ARG A 46 -3.91 18.47 -3.13
CA ARG A 46 -3.30 19.80 -3.20
C ARG A 46 -1.99 19.81 -2.43
N GLY A 47 -0.97 20.40 -3.03
CA GLY A 47 0.34 20.56 -2.42
C GLY A 47 1.03 21.83 -2.88
N ARG A 48 2.29 21.98 -2.48
CA ARG A 48 3.16 23.07 -2.92
C ARG A 48 4.04 22.58 -4.05
N ASP A 49 3.93 23.20 -5.22
CA ASP A 49 4.81 22.91 -6.34
C ASP A 49 6.24 23.35 -6.00
N LEU A 50 7.19 22.44 -6.15
CA LEU A 50 8.61 22.69 -5.86
C LEU A 50 9.30 23.52 -6.95
N VAL A 51 8.69 23.63 -8.13
CA VAL A 51 9.22 24.43 -9.23
C VAL A 51 8.77 25.89 -9.09
N SER A 52 7.45 26.12 -9.04
CA SER A 52 6.89 27.47 -8.95
C SER A 52 6.78 28.03 -7.52
N GLY A 53 6.80 27.16 -6.51
CA GLY A 53 6.58 27.53 -5.11
C GLY A 53 5.12 27.77 -4.74
N LEU A 54 4.18 27.68 -5.70
CA LEU A 54 2.76 27.99 -5.53
C LEU A 54 1.91 26.73 -5.24
N PRO A 55 0.69 26.88 -4.67
CA PRO A 55 -0.23 25.77 -4.53
C PRO A 55 -0.64 25.19 -5.88
N LYS A 56 -0.51 23.88 -6.03
CA LYS A 56 -0.90 23.12 -7.23
C LYS A 56 -1.76 21.92 -6.83
N SER A 57 -2.76 21.62 -7.64
CA SER A 57 -3.58 20.41 -7.51
C SER A 57 -3.22 19.41 -8.61
N ILE A 58 -3.21 18.13 -8.28
CA ILE A 58 -3.00 17.02 -9.20
C ILE A 58 -4.00 15.91 -8.90
N SER A 59 -4.37 15.14 -9.92
CA SER A 59 -5.14 13.90 -9.76
C SER A 59 -4.17 12.73 -9.67
N VAL A 60 -4.34 11.87 -8.67
CA VAL A 60 -3.48 10.70 -8.40
C VAL A 60 -4.33 9.44 -8.49
N SER A 61 -3.79 8.40 -9.12
CA SER A 61 -4.49 7.13 -9.27
C SER A 61 -4.14 6.08 -8.22
N SER A 62 -5.01 5.08 -8.04
CA SER A 62 -4.78 3.95 -7.14
C SER A 62 -3.52 3.17 -7.48
N ASN A 63 -3.24 2.97 -8.78
CA ASN A 63 -2.07 2.23 -9.24
C ASN A 63 -0.77 3.02 -9.00
N GLU A 64 -0.83 4.35 -8.90
CA GLU A 64 0.30 5.16 -8.45
C GLU A 64 0.56 5.01 -6.95
N VAL A 65 -0.50 4.99 -6.14
CA VAL A 65 -0.37 4.73 -4.69
C VAL A 65 0.20 3.34 -4.45
N LEU A 66 -0.27 2.33 -5.18
CA LEU A 66 0.31 0.98 -5.16
C LEU A 66 1.82 1.01 -5.44
N LYS A 67 2.24 1.66 -6.53
CA LYS A 67 3.67 1.79 -6.90
C LYS A 67 4.47 2.48 -5.79
N ALA A 68 3.89 3.48 -5.13
CA ALA A 68 4.54 4.16 -4.01
C ALA A 68 4.77 3.21 -2.83
N ILE A 69 3.76 2.44 -2.43
CA ILE A 69 3.82 1.60 -1.22
C ILE A 69 4.35 0.18 -1.46
N SER A 70 4.59 -0.22 -2.71
CA SER A 70 5.01 -1.57 -3.11
C SER A 70 6.23 -2.09 -2.35
N SER A 71 7.20 -1.23 -2.05
CA SER A 71 8.39 -1.61 -1.27
C SER A 71 8.03 -2.04 0.15
N SER A 72 7.19 -1.28 0.84
CA SER A 72 6.72 -1.61 2.18
C SER A 72 5.82 -2.85 2.19
N LEU A 73 4.94 -3.00 1.19
CA LEU A 73 4.15 -4.22 1.03
C LEU A 73 5.04 -5.46 0.86
N LYS A 74 6.09 -5.34 0.03
CA LYS A 74 7.06 -6.42 -0.14
C LYS A 74 7.75 -6.79 1.16
N THR A 75 8.17 -5.82 1.97
CA THR A 75 8.77 -6.10 3.28
C THR A 75 7.83 -6.89 4.20
N ILE A 76 6.54 -6.56 4.20
CA ILE A 76 5.53 -7.29 4.98
C ILE A 76 5.38 -8.72 4.45
N ILE A 77 5.22 -8.87 3.13
CA ILE A 77 5.12 -10.17 2.43
C ILE A 77 6.33 -11.07 2.74
N ASP A 78 7.54 -10.54 2.62
CA ASP A 78 8.77 -11.30 2.87
C ASP A 78 8.84 -11.76 4.34
N GLY A 79 8.34 -10.95 5.27
CA GLY A 79 8.15 -11.31 6.67
C GLY A 79 7.17 -12.47 6.84
N VAL A 80 6.00 -12.41 6.20
CA VAL A 80 4.99 -13.48 6.22
C VAL A 80 5.58 -14.78 5.67
N LYS A 81 6.23 -14.74 4.50
CA LYS A 81 6.89 -15.91 3.89
C LYS A 81 7.92 -16.54 4.82
N THR A 82 8.78 -15.72 5.42
CA THR A 82 9.80 -16.19 6.36
C THR A 82 9.20 -16.89 7.57
N VAL A 83 8.03 -16.43 8.05
CA VAL A 83 7.31 -17.11 9.12
C VAL A 83 6.76 -18.44 8.63
N MET A 84 6.06 -18.46 7.49
CA MET A 84 5.50 -19.68 6.89
C MET A 84 6.55 -20.76 6.65
N GLU A 85 7.75 -20.40 6.19
CA GLU A 85 8.87 -21.33 5.98
C GLU A 85 9.38 -22.00 7.26
N LYS A 86 9.17 -21.36 8.42
CA LYS A 86 9.61 -21.88 9.73
C LYS A 86 8.54 -22.70 10.44
N ILE A 87 7.30 -22.69 9.95
CA ILE A 87 6.18 -23.39 10.58
C ILE A 87 6.32 -24.90 10.31
N PRO A 88 6.27 -25.75 11.35
CA PRO A 88 6.20 -27.19 11.18
C PRO A 88 5.03 -27.62 10.29
N PRO A 89 5.18 -28.67 9.46
CA PRO A 89 4.12 -29.12 8.57
C PRO A 89 2.78 -29.40 9.26
N GLU A 90 2.80 -29.90 10.51
CA GLU A 90 1.57 -30.14 11.27
C GLU A 90 0.75 -28.87 11.53
N LEU A 91 1.41 -27.73 11.68
CA LEU A 91 0.76 -26.43 11.92
C LEU A 91 0.45 -25.71 10.61
N ALA A 92 1.24 -25.93 9.57
CA ALA A 92 0.97 -25.37 8.24
C ALA A 92 -0.36 -25.88 7.66
N ALA A 93 -0.66 -27.18 7.86
CA ALA A 93 -1.95 -27.75 7.47
C ALA A 93 -3.13 -27.12 8.22
N ASP A 94 -2.98 -26.87 9.53
CA ASP A 94 -4.03 -26.22 10.35
C ASP A 94 -4.28 -24.76 9.90
N ILE A 95 -3.23 -24.05 9.48
CA ILE A 95 -3.34 -22.70 8.91
C ILE A 95 -4.00 -22.73 7.53
N ALA A 96 -3.68 -23.71 6.69
CA ALA A 96 -4.32 -23.87 5.39
C ALA A 96 -5.84 -24.11 5.52
N ASP A 97 -6.25 -24.87 6.54
CA ASP A 97 -7.67 -25.15 6.80
C ASP A 97 -8.42 -23.96 7.43
N LYS A 98 -7.76 -23.19 8.30
CA LYS A 98 -8.39 -22.08 9.06
C LYS A 98 -8.22 -20.70 8.41
N GLY A 99 -7.23 -20.55 7.54
CA GLY A 99 -6.83 -19.29 6.93
C GLY A 99 -6.03 -18.35 7.84
N ILE A 100 -5.71 -17.18 7.31
CA ILE A 100 -4.97 -16.11 7.98
C ILE A 100 -5.94 -14.99 8.33
N VAL A 101 -5.87 -14.48 9.57
CA VAL A 101 -6.69 -13.35 10.02
C VAL A 101 -5.87 -12.07 9.99
N LEU A 102 -6.33 -11.09 9.20
CA LEU A 102 -5.74 -9.76 9.15
C LEU A 102 -6.40 -8.82 10.17
N THR A 103 -5.59 -8.06 10.90
CA THR A 103 -6.07 -7.13 11.93
C THR A 103 -5.29 -5.81 11.90
N GLY A 104 -5.85 -4.77 12.53
CA GLY A 104 -5.25 -3.44 12.60
C GLY A 104 -5.61 -2.54 11.41
N GLY A 105 -5.20 -1.27 11.46
CA GLY A 105 -5.58 -0.28 10.44
C GLY A 105 -5.04 -0.56 9.03
N GLY A 106 -3.87 -1.20 8.93
CA GLY A 106 -3.28 -1.58 7.65
C GLY A 106 -4.04 -2.69 6.92
N ALA A 107 -4.84 -3.48 7.64
CA ALA A 107 -5.69 -4.53 7.06
C ALA A 107 -6.84 -3.96 6.21
N LEU A 108 -7.12 -2.65 6.31
CA LEU A 108 -8.16 -1.97 5.53
C LEU A 108 -7.68 -1.58 4.12
N LEU A 109 -6.40 -1.80 3.80
CA LEU A 109 -5.87 -1.56 2.47
C LEU A 109 -6.55 -2.52 1.48
N ARG A 110 -7.06 -1.97 0.37
CA ARG A 110 -7.79 -2.74 -0.64
C ARG A 110 -6.95 -3.91 -1.18
N ASN A 111 -7.57 -5.09 -1.31
CA ASN A 111 -6.99 -6.31 -1.88
C ASN A 111 -5.73 -6.79 -1.14
N PHE A 112 -5.55 -6.43 0.13
CA PHE A 112 -4.39 -6.89 0.89
C PHE A 112 -4.55 -8.35 1.35
N ASP A 113 -5.77 -8.76 1.67
CA ASP A 113 -6.17 -10.15 1.82
C ASP A 113 -5.91 -10.97 0.55
N ASP A 114 -6.39 -10.51 -0.60
CA ASP A 114 -6.17 -11.18 -1.89
C ASP A 114 -4.67 -11.36 -2.18
N LEU A 115 -3.87 -10.30 -1.97
CA LEU A 115 -2.42 -10.34 -2.14
C LEU A 115 -1.77 -11.39 -1.23
N LEU A 116 -2.23 -11.51 0.02
CA LEU A 116 -1.68 -12.47 0.98
C LEU A 116 -2.08 -13.91 0.62
N THR A 117 -3.30 -14.13 0.15
CA THR A 117 -3.73 -15.43 -0.37
C THR A 117 -2.89 -15.85 -1.58
N GLU A 118 -2.65 -14.95 -2.55
CA GLU A 118 -1.80 -15.24 -3.71
C GLU A 118 -0.36 -15.61 -3.28
N VAL A 119 0.17 -14.89 -2.29
CA VAL A 119 1.54 -15.05 -1.82
C VAL A 119 1.73 -16.31 -0.97
N THR A 120 0.76 -16.65 -0.14
CA THR A 120 0.85 -17.77 0.81
C THR A 120 0.26 -19.06 0.28
N ALA A 121 -0.48 -18.99 -0.85
CA ALA A 121 -1.21 -20.10 -1.45
C ALA A 121 -2.23 -20.77 -0.49
N ILE A 122 -2.81 -19.96 0.41
CA ILE A 122 -3.83 -20.33 1.40
C ILE A 122 -5.11 -19.55 1.12
#